data_AF-A0A3C0AV23-F1
#
_entry.id   AF-A0A3C0AV23-F1
#
_cell.length_a   1.000
_cell.length_b   1.000
_cell.length_c   1.000
_cell.angle_alpha   90.00
_cell.angle_beta   90.00
_cell.angle_gamma   90.00
#
_symmetry.space_group_name_H-M   'P 1'
#
loop_
_entity.id
_entity.type
_entity.pdbx_description
1 polymer ?
#
loop_
_entity_poly.entity_id
_entity_poly.type
_entity_poly.pdbx_seq_one_letter_code
_entity_poly.pdbx_strand_id
1 'polypeptide(L)'
;MARRHFVGLDGLKGIALIAIVLYHCDQRVLHGGFLGVDVFFTISGFLIFSSLLRRIDAGEGMGLGEYCLKRLRRIYPALFALVPITVTLAWFVNRDMLVGIRDQIITV
;
A
#
# COMPACT_ATOMS: atom_id res chain seq x y z
N MET A 1 -14.77 22.85 -6.26
CA MET A 1 -13.90 22.94 -5.07
C MET A 1 -12.56 22.30 -5.38
N ALA A 2 -11.48 23.08 -5.39
CA ALA A 2 -10.15 22.62 -5.78
C ALA A 2 -9.64 21.54 -4.82
N ARG A 3 -9.33 20.33 -5.34
CA ARG A 3 -8.56 19.33 -4.60
C ARG A 3 -7.22 19.96 -4.26
N ARG A 4 -7.01 20.36 -3.00
CA ARG A 4 -5.65 20.61 -2.49
C ARG A 4 -4.93 19.26 -2.47
N HIS A 5 -4.32 18.88 -3.59
CA HIS A 5 -3.32 17.84 -3.61
C HIS A 5 -2.11 18.39 -2.86
N PHE A 6 -1.75 17.78 -1.75
CA PHE A 6 -0.48 18.03 -1.09
C PHE A 6 0.61 17.34 -1.91
N VAL A 7 0.97 17.97 -3.04
CA VAL A 7 1.94 17.43 -4.01
C VAL A 7 3.27 17.08 -3.32
N GLY A 8 3.68 17.86 -2.31
CA GLY A 8 4.88 17.57 -1.51
C GLY A 8 4.78 16.26 -0.71
N LEU A 9 3.63 15.94 -0.13
CA LEU A 9 3.43 14.68 0.61
C LEU A 9 3.35 13.48 -0.33
N ASP A 10 2.72 13.63 -1.49
CA ASP A 10 2.72 12.59 -2.52
C ASP A 10 4.12 12.36 -3.10
N GLY A 11 4.93 13.42 -3.23
CA GLY A 11 6.35 13.32 -3.61
C GLY A 11 7.19 12.59 -2.57
N LEU A 12 7.01 12.90 -1.29
CA LEU A 12 7.69 12.22 -0.18
C LEU A 12 7.32 10.74 -0.12
N LYS A 13 6.05 10.41 -0.37
CA LYS A 13 5.58 9.02 -0.52
C LYS A 13 6.26 8.31 -1.70
N GLY A 14 6.49 9.02 -2.80
CA GLY A 14 7.26 8.51 -3.95
C GLY A 14 8.72 8.19 -3.60
N ILE A 15 9.38 9.08 -2.87
CA ILE A 15 10.75 8.84 -2.37
C ILE A 15 10.80 7.63 -1.44
N ALA A 16 9.84 7.53 -0.51
CA ALA A 16 9.72 6.39 0.39
C ALA A 16 9.52 5.08 -0.39
N LEU A 17 8.66 5.07 -1.42
CA LEU A 17 8.45 3.91 -2.28
C LEU A 17 9.73 3.47 -3.01
N ILE A 18 10.50 4.42 -3.56
CA ILE A 18 11.77 4.12 -4.22
C ILE A 18 12.75 3.48 -3.24
N ALA A 19 12.86 4.01 -2.01
CA ALA A 19 13.70 3.43 -0.98
C ALA A 19 13.30 1.99 -0.62
N ILE A 20 11.98 1.69 -0.55
CA ILE A 20 11.45 0.33 -0.29
C ILE A 20 11.84 -0.64 -1.41
N VAL A 21 11.70 -0.22 -2.67
CA VAL A 21 12.03 -1.06 -3.83
C VAL A 21 13.53 -1.33 -3.89
N LEU A 22 14.36 -0.30 -3.69
CA LEU A 22 15.82 -0.45 -3.66
C LEU A 22 16.27 -1.40 -2.55
N TYR A 23 15.65 -1.31 -1.37
CA TYR A 23 15.92 -2.22 -0.26
C TYR A 23 15.62 -3.69 -0.59
N HIS A 24 14.54 -3.96 -1.34
CA HIS A 24 14.19 -5.32 -1.74
C HIS A 24 15.08 -5.86 -2.87
N CYS A 25 15.60 -5.00 -3.75
CA CYS A 25 16.53 -5.42 -4.81
C CYS A 25 17.90 -5.83 -4.25
N ASP A 26 18.40 -5.10 -3.24
CA ASP A 26 19.65 -5.46 -2.57
C ASP A 26 19.61 -5.02 -1.09
N GLN A 27 19.41 -6.01 -0.22
CA GLN A 27 19.36 -5.82 1.23
C GLN A 27 20.66 -5.27 1.83
N ARG A 28 21.80 -5.39 1.13
CA ARG A 28 23.12 -4.92 1.58
C ARG A 28 23.36 -3.44 1.27
N VAL A 29 22.63 -2.86 0.33
CA VAL A 29 22.83 -1.46 -0.09
C VAL A 29 22.25 -0.46 0.93
N LEU A 30 21.17 -0.81 1.63
CA LEU A 30 20.49 0.08 2.57
C LEU A 30 19.95 -0.69 3.79
N HIS A 31 20.76 -0.86 4.84
CA HIS A 31 20.37 -1.50 6.11
C HIS A 31 19.17 -0.82 6.84
N GLY A 32 18.70 0.35 6.38
CA GLY A 32 17.58 1.10 6.94
C GLY A 32 16.33 1.21 6.03
N GLY A 33 16.23 0.42 4.96
CA GLY A 33 15.12 0.51 4.01
C GLY A 33 13.72 0.26 4.61
N PHE A 34 13.65 -0.42 5.76
CA PHE A 34 12.42 -0.59 6.53
C PHE A 34 11.78 0.73 6.98
N LEU A 35 12.60 1.77 7.26
CA LEU A 35 12.10 3.10 7.60
C LEU A 35 11.24 3.71 6.48
N GLY A 36 11.51 3.34 5.22
CA GLY A 36 10.69 3.77 4.08
C GLY A 36 9.25 3.29 4.20
N VAL A 37 9.04 2.08 4.72
CA VAL A 37 7.71 1.48 4.94
C VAL A 37 6.95 2.27 6.00
N ASP A 38 7.58 2.54 7.14
CA ASP A 38 6.99 3.30 8.25
C ASP A 38 6.59 4.72 7.83
N VAL A 39 7.48 5.41 7.10
CA VAL A 39 7.23 6.75 6.57
C VAL A 39 6.10 6.74 5.55
N PHE A 40 6.10 5.78 4.62
CA PHE A 40 5.06 5.64 3.60
C PHE A 40 3.67 5.44 4.23
N PHE A 41 3.56 4.54 5.22
CA PHE A 41 2.30 4.27 5.91
C PHE A 41 1.83 5.45 6.76
N THR A 42 2.75 6.12 7.46
CA THR A 42 2.43 7.31 8.27
C THR A 42 1.86 8.44 7.40
N ILE A 43 2.52 8.77 6.29
CA ILE A 43 2.04 9.80 5.34
C ILE A 43 0.69 9.41 4.75
N SER A 44 0.53 8.15 4.36
CA SER A 44 -0.72 7.63 3.81
C SER A 44 -1.87 7.74 4.81
N GLY A 45 -1.63 7.37 6.08
CA GLY A 45 -2.59 7.52 7.17
C GLY A 45 -3.01 8.96 7.41
N PHE A 46 -2.03 9.88 7.45
CA PHE A 46 -2.29 11.32 7.61
C PHE A 46 -3.14 11.90 6.46
N LEU A 47 -2.85 11.53 5.21
CA LEU A 47 -3.63 11.95 4.03
C LEU A 47 -5.06 11.41 4.07
N ILE A 48 -5.25 10.17 4.53
CA ILE A 48 -6.59 9.57 4.70
C ILE A 48 -7.38 10.34 5.75
N PHE A 49 -6.79 10.53 6.93
CA PHE A 49 -7.45 11.17 8.05
C PHE A 49 -7.78 12.65 7.76
N SER A 50 -6.86 13.39 7.15
CA SER A 50 -7.11 14.78 6.72
C SER A 50 -8.15 14.90 5.61
N SER A 51 -8.25 13.90 4.72
CA SER A 51 -9.35 13.83 3.75
C SER A 51 -10.70 13.54 4.41
N LEU A 52 -10.70 12.79 5.51
CA LEU A 52 -11.92 12.47 6.27
C LEU A 52 -12.40 13.69 7.07
N LEU A 53 -11.49 14.37 7.79
CA LEU A 53 -11.81 15.61 8.52
C LEU A 53 -12.47 16.64 7.62
N ARG A 54 -11.94 16.83 6.40
CA ARG A 54 -12.48 17.79 5.43
C ARG A 54 -13.90 17.44 4.97
N ARG A 55 -14.28 16.16 4.95
CA ARG A 55 -15.65 15.72 4.64
C ARG A 55 -16.60 16.01 5.81
N ILE A 56 -16.12 15.82 7.03
CA ILE A 56 -16.87 16.10 8.25
C ILE A 56 -17.13 17.62 8.35
N ASP A 57 -16.10 18.44 8.15
CA ASP A 57 -16.22 19.92 8.13
C ASP A 57 -17.16 20.42 7.04
N ALA A 58 -17.28 19.69 5.92
CA ALA A 58 -18.19 20.01 4.83
C ALA A 58 -19.66 19.59 5.09
N GLY A 59 -19.95 18.98 6.24
CA GLY A 59 -21.31 18.56 6.61
C GLY A 59 -21.80 17.28 5.94
N GLU A 60 -20.94 16.50 5.26
CA GLU A 60 -21.32 15.24 4.59
C GLU A 60 -21.56 14.07 5.57
N GLY A 61 -21.45 14.29 6.89
CA GLY A 61 -21.65 13.27 7.93
C GLY A 61 -20.51 12.27 8.08
N MET A 62 -20.57 11.43 9.13
CA MET A 62 -19.59 10.37 9.41
C MET A 62 -19.82 9.12 8.55
N GLY A 63 -19.91 9.28 7.22
CA GLY A 63 -20.05 8.19 6.25
C GLY A 63 -18.79 7.31 6.11
N LEU A 64 -18.21 6.86 7.23
CA LEU A 64 -16.99 6.05 7.30
C LEU A 64 -17.10 4.77 6.48
N GLY A 65 -18.28 4.12 6.54
CA GLY A 65 -18.58 2.91 5.78
C GLY A 65 -18.48 3.13 4.28
N GLU A 66 -19.16 4.14 3.73
CA GLU A 66 -19.10 4.46 2.30
C GLU A 66 -17.72 4.95 1.86
N TYR A 67 -17.04 5.73 2.70
CA TYR A 67 -15.68 6.20 2.42
C TYR A 67 -14.69 5.03 2.35
N CYS A 68 -14.77 4.12 3.32
CA CYS A 68 -13.97 2.90 3.34
C CYS A 68 -14.33 2.02 2.14
N LEU A 69 -15.61 1.82 1.82
CA LEU A 69 -16.07 1.00 0.71
C LEU A 69 -15.57 1.52 -0.65
N LYS A 70 -15.63 2.84 -0.89
CA LYS A 70 -15.08 3.47 -2.12
C LYS A 70 -13.57 3.25 -2.23
N ARG A 71 -12.85 3.31 -1.11
CA ARG A 71 -11.40 3.11 -1.07
C ARG A 71 -11.04 1.64 -1.27
N LEU A 72 -11.73 0.73 -0.58
CA LEU A 72 -11.55 -0.71 -0.73
C LEU A 72 -11.84 -1.15 -2.17
N ARG A 73 -12.95 -0.71 -2.78
CA ARG A 73 -13.28 -1.04 -4.17
C ARG A 73 -12.19 -0.60 -5.17
N ARG A 74 -11.34 0.36 -4.82
CA ARG A 74 -10.20 0.78 -5.64
C ARG A 74 -8.92 -0.02 -5.38
N ILE A 75 -8.69 -0.52 -4.16
CA ILE A 75 -7.49 -1.27 -3.78
C ILE A 75 -7.65 -2.77 -4.04
N TYR A 76 -8.80 -3.36 -3.71
CA TYR A 76 -9.09 -4.78 -3.91
C TYR A 76 -8.90 -5.29 -5.34
N PRO A 77 -9.33 -4.60 -6.43
CA PRO A 77 -9.13 -5.14 -7.77
C PRO A 77 -7.65 -5.28 -8.14
N ALA A 78 -6.80 -4.36 -7.68
CA ALA A 78 -5.36 -4.47 -7.88
C ALA A 78 -4.80 -5.69 -7.12
N LEU A 79 -5.28 -5.94 -5.90
CA LEU A 79 -4.85 -7.10 -5.10
C LEU A 79 -5.29 -8.42 -5.74
N PHE A 80 -6.55 -8.53 -6.17
CA PHE A 80 -7.08 -9.71 -6.86
C PHE A 80 -6.41 -9.98 -8.22
N ALA A 81 -5.85 -8.96 -8.87
CA ALA A 81 -5.05 -9.14 -10.07
C ALA A 81 -3.60 -9.51 -9.72
N LEU A 82 -3.00 -8.83 -8.75
CA LEU A 82 -1.59 -9.03 -8.38
C LEU A 82 -1.33 -10.44 -7.87
N VAL A 83 -2.18 -10.96 -6.98
CA VAL A 83 -2.01 -12.29 -6.36
C VAL A 83 -1.93 -13.43 -7.39
N PRO A 84 -2.88 -13.63 -8.31
CA PRO A 84 -2.78 -14.70 -9.30
C PRO A 84 -1.62 -14.46 -10.27
N ILE A 85 -1.30 -13.21 -10.62
CA ILE A 85 -0.16 -12.90 -11.49
C ILE A 85 1.15 -13.30 -10.81
N THR A 86 1.37 -12.91 -9.55
CA THR A 86 2.60 -13.24 -8.83
C THR A 86 2.70 -14.74 -8.55
N VAL A 87 1.59 -15.41 -8.22
CA VAL A 87 1.55 -16.87 -8.04
C VAL A 87 1.85 -17.60 -9.35
N THR A 88 1.26 -17.18 -10.47
CA THR A 88 1.50 -17.80 -11.79
C THR A 88 2.94 -17.57 -12.23
N LEU A 89 3.48 -16.37 -12.00
CA LEU A 89 4.87 -16.03 -12.33
C LEU A 89 5.85 -16.83 -11.46
N ALA A 90 5.60 -16.97 -10.15
CA ALA A 90 6.39 -17.81 -9.27
C ALA A 90 6.37 -19.29 -9.71
N TRP A 91 5.20 -19.81 -10.09
CA TRP A 91 5.06 -21.16 -10.64
C TRP A 91 5.89 -21.36 -11.93
N PHE A 92 5.98 -20.34 -12.78
CA PHE A 92 6.72 -20.40 -14.03
C PHE A 92 8.24 -20.26 -13.86
N VAL A 93 8.71 -19.47 -12.89
CA VAL A 93 10.14 -19.21 -12.67
C VAL A 93 10.84 -20.32 -11.86
N ASN A 94 10.22 -20.83 -10.79
CA ASN A 94 10.78 -21.92 -9.99
C ASN A 94 9.71 -22.63 -9.16
N ARG A 95 9.44 -23.91 -9.45
CA ARG A 95 8.44 -24.71 -8.72
C ARG A 95 8.81 -24.95 -7.25
N ASP A 96 10.09 -24.84 -6.90
CA ASP A 96 10.59 -24.96 -5.52
C ASP A 96 10.21 -23.78 -4.60
N MET A 97 9.87 -22.59 -5.14
CA MET A 97 9.36 -21.47 -4.32
C MET A 97 7.91 -21.66 -3.85
N LEU A 98 7.20 -22.68 -4.36
CA LEU A 98 5.83 -23.01 -3.95
C LEU A 98 5.79 -23.95 -2.73
N VAL A 99 6.93 -24.53 -2.36
CA VAL A 99 7.07 -25.45 -1.22
C VAL A 99 6.97 -24.61 0.06
N GLY A 100 5.81 -24.66 0.72
CA GLY A 100 5.54 -23.95 1.97
C GLY A 100 4.35 -22.97 1.93
N ILE A 101 3.77 -22.69 0.77
CA ILE A 101 2.56 -21.83 0.68
C ILE A 101 1.41 -22.41 1.51
N ARG A 102 1.31 -23.74 1.60
CA ARG A 102 0.31 -24.43 2.45
C ARG A 102 0.51 -24.10 3.94
N ASP A 103 1.74 -24.10 4.45
CA ASP A 103 2.05 -23.81 5.85
C ASP A 103 1.91 -22.32 6.18
N GLN A 104 2.17 -21.45 5.20
CA GLN A 104 2.05 -20.01 5.34
C GLN A 104 0.58 -19.54 5.42
N ILE A 105 -0.35 -20.28 4.79
CA ILE A 105 -1.79 -20.02 4.90
C ILE A 105 -2.35 -20.47 6.25
N ILE A 106 -1.76 -21.48 6.88
CA ILE A 106 -2.25 -22.05 8.16
C ILE A 106 -1.75 -21.24 9.36
N THR A 107 -0.64 -20.51 9.22
CA THR A 107 -0.01 -19.74 10.30
C THR A 107 -0.45 -18.27 10.35
N VAL A 108 -1.08 -17.76 9.29
CA VAL A 108 -1.70 -16.41 9.23
C VAL A 108 -3.12 -16.47 9.77
#